data_AF-A0A942IEF5-F1
#
_entry.id   AF-A0A942IEF5-F1
#
_cell.length_a   1.000
_cell.length_b   1.000
_cell.length_c   1.000
_cell.angle_alpha   90.00
_cell.angle_beta   90.00
_cell.angle_gamma   90.00
#
_symmetry.space_group_name_H-M   'P 1'
#
loop_
_entity.id
_entity.type
_entity.pdbx_description
1 polymer ?
#
loop_
_entity_poly.entity_id
_entity_poly.type
_entity_poly.pdbx_seq_one_letter_code
_entity_poly.pdbx_strand_id
1 'polypeptide(L)' 'MSHRIARLTIDLPVSEHKRLKMAASLMDISMKQLVIMSVDDFMQKKFNKVTEKAIKQSKSGKNLKKFDTLDELFKDLGI' A
#
# COMPACT_ATOMS: atom_id res chain seq x y z
N MET A 1 -25.54 8.22 -5.64
CA MET A 1 -25.79 6.77 -5.76
C MET A 1 -25.82 6.17 -4.36
N SER A 2 -26.94 5.58 -3.93
CA SER A 2 -27.04 4.93 -2.61
C SER A 2 -26.04 3.77 -2.54
N HIS A 3 -24.97 3.91 -1.75
CA HIS A 3 -24.02 2.84 -1.53
C HIS A 3 -24.68 1.80 -0.61
N ARG A 4 -24.78 0.55 -1.06
CA ARG A 4 -25.26 -0.54 -0.20
C ARG A 4 -24.24 -0.76 0.91
N ILE A 5 -24.60 -0.42 2.14
CA ILE A 5 -23.74 -0.60 3.31
C ILE A 5 -24.01 -1.98 3.91
N ALA A 6 -22.96 -2.79 4.03
CA ALA A 6 -22.97 -4.02 4.83
C ALA A 6 -22.30 -3.77 6.18
N ARG A 7 -22.83 -4.39 7.25
CA ARG A 7 -22.24 -4.31 8.60
C ARG A 7 -21.25 -5.46 8.79
N LEU A 8 -20.07 -5.14 9.32
CA LEU A 8 -19.05 -6.10 9.70
C LEU A 8 -18.87 -6.06 11.22
N THR A 9 -18.93 -7.23 11.86
CA THR A 9 -18.62 -7.42 13.27
C THR A 9 -17.42 -8.36 13.36
N ILE A 10 -16.44 -8.01 14.18
CA ILE A 10 -15.20 -8.77 14.35
C ILE A 10 -14.96 -8.92 15.85
N ASP A 11 -14.83 -10.16 16.31
CA ASP A 11 -14.42 -10.44 17.68
C ASP A 11 -12.89 -10.33 17.78
N LEU A 12 -12.41 -9.54 18.74
CA LEU A 12 -10.99 -9.28 18.96
C LEU A 12 -10.65 -9.48 20.44
N PRO A 13 -9.46 -10.01 20.76
CA PRO A 13 -8.93 -9.88 22.11
C PRO A 13 -8.91 -8.42 22.55
N VAL A 14 -9.22 -8.18 23.82
CA VAL A 14 -9.30 -6.81 24.38
C VAL A 14 -8.00 -6.03 24.19
N SER A 15 -6.85 -6.71 24.27
CA SER A 15 -5.53 -6.13 24.00
C SER A 15 -5.42 -5.58 22.58
N GLU A 16 -5.85 -6.35 21.58
CA GLU A 16 -5.78 -5.96 20.16
C GLU A 16 -6.78 -4.85 19.84
N HIS A 17 -7.99 -4.89 20.42
CA HIS A 17 -8.94 -3.78 20.29
C HIS A 17 -8.36 -2.45 20.82
N LYS A 18 -7.67 -2.47 21.97
CA LYS A 18 -6.99 -1.29 22.51
C LYS A 18 -5.89 -0.78 21.59
N ARG A 19 -5.06 -1.68 21.05
CA ARG A 19 -4.00 -1.33 20.10
C ARG A 19 -4.55 -0.71 18.82
N LEU A 20 -5.62 -1.28 18.26
CA LEU A 20 -6.31 -0.74 17.08
C LEU A 20 -6.84 0.67 17.35
N LYS A 21 -7.49 0.88 18.50
CA LYS A 21 -8.01 2.19 18.90
C LYS A 21 -6.91 3.23 19.00
N MET A 22 -5.80 2.89 19.67
CA MET A 22 -4.66 3.81 19.81
C MET A 22 -4.04 4.14 18.45
N ALA A 23 -3.83 3.15 17.58
CA ALA A 23 -3.29 3.37 16.24
C ALA A 23 -4.18 4.30 15.41
N ALA A 24 -5.49 4.09 15.45
CA ALA A 24 -6.45 4.96 14.75
C ALA A 24 -6.39 6.40 15.29
N SER A 25 -6.30 6.59 16.61
CA SER A 25 -6.16 7.91 17.23
C SER A 25 -4.86 8.62 16.87
N LEU A 26 -3.73 7.91 16.80
CA LEU A 26 -2.44 8.49 16.40
C LEU A 26 -2.45 8.99 14.94
N MET A 27 -3.31 8.41 14.11
CA MET A 27 -3.46 8.76 12.69
C MET A 27 -4.62 9.73 12.45
N ASP A 28 -5.28 10.22 13.50
CA ASP A 28 -6.47 11.08 13.44
C ASP A 28 -7.61 10.53 12.55
N ILE A 29 -7.83 9.21 12.62
CA ILE A 29 -8.89 8.51 11.88
C ILE A 29 -9.71 7.60 12.78
N SER A 30 -10.88 7.18 12.31
CA SER A 30 -11.70 6.18 12.98
C SER A 30 -11.12 4.77 12.81
N MET A 31 -11.36 3.88 13.79
CA MET A 31 -11.01 2.45 13.66
C MET A 31 -11.62 1.82 12.41
N LYS A 32 -12.83 2.24 12.01
CA LYS A 32 -13.48 1.81 10.77
C LYS A 32 -12.61 2.14 9.55
N GLN A 33 -12.13 3.37 9.45
CA GLN A 33 -11.28 3.80 8.33
C GLN A 33 -9.98 3.01 8.32
N LEU A 34 -9.33 2.84 9.48
CA LEU A 34 -8.11 2.06 9.59
C LEU A 34 -8.29 0.59 9.13
N VAL A 35 -9.41 -0.04 9.51
CA VAL A 35 -9.74 -1.41 9.06
C VAL A 35 -9.99 -1.45 7.56
N ILE A 36 -10.74 -0.50 6.99
CA ILE A 36 -11.00 -0.45 5.55
C ILE A 36 -9.70 -0.24 4.77
N MET A 37 -8.84 0.70 5.18
CA MET A 37 -7.53 0.92 4.56
C MET A 37 -6.67 -0.34 4.60
N SER A 38 -6.66 -1.05 5.71
CA SER A 38 -5.90 -2.29 5.84
C SER A 38 -6.43 -3.40 4.91
N VAL A 39 -7.75 -3.49 4.73
CA VAL A 39 -8.38 -4.43 3.80
C VAL A 39 -8.06 -4.03 2.36
N ASP A 40 -8.18 -2.76 2.01
CA ASP A 40 -7.86 -2.25 0.68
C ASP A 40 -6.39 -2.51 0.34
N ASP A 41 -5.46 -2.20 1.25
CA ASP A 41 -4.04 -2.50 1.09
C ASP A 41 -3.80 -4.00 0.92
N PHE A 42 -4.46 -4.84 1.71
CA PHE A 42 -4.34 -6.29 1.59
C PHE A 42 -4.85 -6.81 0.23
N MET A 43 -5.95 -6.25 -0.25
CA MET A 43 -6.57 -6.66 -1.53
C MET A 43 -5.82 -6.09 -2.74
N GLN A 44 -5.23 -4.89 -2.62
CA GLN A 44 -4.46 -4.23 -3.66
C GLN A 44 -2.99 -4.65 -3.72
N LYS A 45 -2.50 -5.43 -2.75
CA LYS A 45 -1.13 -6.00 -2.73
C LYS A 45 -0.80 -6.89 -3.92
N LYS A 46 -1.75 -7.16 -4.83
CA LYS A 46 -1.44 -7.80 -6.10
C LYS A 46 -0.99 -6.74 -7.10
N PHE A 47 0.32 -6.61 -7.26
CA PHE A 47 0.92 -5.86 -8.36
C PHE A 47 0.25 -6.27 -9.68
N ASN A 48 -0.05 -5.30 -10.54
CA ASN A 48 -0.51 -5.65 -11.88
C ASN A 48 0.63 -6.40 -12.62
N LYS A 49 0.29 -7.13 -13.69
CA LYS A 49 1.27 -7.95 -14.43
C LYS A 49 2.48 -7.14 -14.94
N VAL A 50 2.31 -5.84 -15.20
CA VAL A 50 3.38 -4.95 -15.67
C VAL A 50 4.36 -4.68 -14.53
N THR A 51 3.86 -4.31 -13.36
CA THR A 51 4.68 -4.06 -12.15
C THR A 51 5.39 -5.33 -11.69
N GLU A 52 4.71 -6.49 -11.68
CA GLU A 52 5.36 -7.77 -11.36
C GLU A 52 6.51 -8.09 -12.32
N LYS A 53 6.31 -7.84 -13.62
CA LYS A 53 7.34 -8.06 -14.65
C LYS A 53 8.52 -7.12 -14.45
N ALA A 54 8.27 -5.84 -14.16
CA ALA A 54 9.32 -4.86 -13.89
C ALA A 54 10.17 -5.24 -12.67
N ILE A 55 9.51 -5.67 -11.58
CA ILE A 55 10.22 -6.16 -10.37
C ILE A 55 11.06 -7.40 -10.68
N LYS A 56 10.52 -8.37 -11.43
CA LYS A 56 11.26 -9.58 -11.83
C LYS A 56 12.47 -9.23 -12.71
N GLN A 57 12.31 -8.33 -13.68
CA GLN A 57 13.39 -7.90 -14.55
C GLN A 57 14.50 -7.20 -13.75
N SER A 58 14.12 -6.27 -12.88
CA SER A 58 15.04 -5.55 -11.98
C SER A 58 15.83 -6.51 -11.08
N LYS A 59 15.16 -7.47 -10.40
CA LYS A 59 15.84 -8.49 -9.57
C LYS A 59 16.80 -9.37 -10.37
N SER A 60 16.49 -9.64 -11.64
CA SER A 60 17.36 -10.42 -12.53
C SER A 60 18.47 -9.61 -13.21
N GLY A 61 18.61 -8.32 -12.88
CA GLY A 61 19.58 -7.42 -13.51
C GLY A 61 19.26 -7.06 -14.98
N LYS A 62 18.05 -7.36 -15.46
CA LYS A 62 17.62 -7.11 -16.84
C LYS A 62 16.93 -5.76 -16.93
N ASN A 63 17.16 -5.04 -18.03
CA ASN A 63 16.57 -3.72 -18.31
C ASN A 63 16.87 -2.66 -17.23
N LEU A 64 18.01 -2.77 -16.55
CA LEU A 64 18.50 -1.74 -15.63
C LEU A 64 19.44 -0.79 -16.40
N LYS A 65 19.16 0.50 -16.35
CA LYS A 65 20.12 1.54 -16.71
C LYS A 65 20.84 2.00 -15.45
N LYS A 66 22.15 2.22 -15.57
CA LYS A 66 22.98 2.82 -14.52
C LYS A 66 23.33 4.24 -14.95
N PHE A 67 23.44 5.12 -13.99
CA PHE A 67 23.83 6.51 -14.16
C PHE A 67 24.87 6.82 -13.11
N ASP A 68 25.88 7.61 -13.48
CA ASP A 68 26.98 7.95 -12.58
C ASP A 68 26.67 9.24 -11.81
N THR A 69 25.72 10.05 -12.32
CA THR A 69 25.28 11.29 -11.68
C THR A 69 23.75 11.42 -11.66
N LEU A 70 23.25 12.26 -10.75
CA LEU A 70 21.81 12.58 -10.68
C LEU A 70 21.36 13.38 -11.90
N ASP A 71 22.21 14.24 -12.44
CA ASP A 71 21.89 15.05 -13.63
C ASP A 71 21.65 14.16 -14.86
N GLU A 72 22.45 13.09 -15.03
CA GLU A 72 22.23 12.10 -16.10
C GLU A 72 20.91 11.35 -15.94
N LEU A 73 20.57 10.98 -14.69
CA LEU A 73 19.31 10.33 -14.38
C LEU A 73 18.11 11.23 -14.75
N PHE A 74 18.13 12.49 -14.31
CA PHE A 74 17.04 13.43 -14.60
C PHE A 74 16.89 13.69 -16.11
N LYS A 75 18.03 13.84 -16.80
CA LYS A 75 18.04 13.98 -18.27
C LYS A 75 17.44 12.78 -19.01
N ASP A 76 17.73 11.54 -18.59
CA ASP A 76 17.13 10.34 -19.20
C ASP A 76 15.64 10.17 -18.84
N LEU A 77 15.24 10.59 -17.64
CA LEU A 77 13.85 10.59 -17.20
C LEU A 77 12.99 11.72 -17.82
N GLY A 78 13.63 12.73 -18.41
CA GLY A 78 12.96 13.86 -19.05
C GLY A 78 12.27 14.81 -18.06
N ILE A 79 12.80 14.88 -16.83
CA ILE A 79 12.33 15.76 -15.74
C ILE A 79 13.44 16.67 -15.23
#